data_AF-A0A950BUC8-F1
#
_entry.id   AF-A0A950BUC8-F1
#
_cell.length_a   1.000
_cell.length_b   1.000
_cell.length_c   1.000
_cell.angle_alpha   90.00
_cell.angle_beta   90.00
_cell.angle_gamma   90.00
#
_symmetry.space_group_name_H-M   'P 1'
#
loop_
_entity.id
_entity.type
_entity.pdbx_description
1 polymer ?
#
loop_
_entity_poly.entity_id
_entity_poly.type
_entity_poly.pdbx_seq_one_letter_code
_entity_poly.pdbx_strand_id
1 'polypeptide(L)' 'MNDLSPRDRLLRVLARQRVDRPPVLCTGGMMNAAITEIVTTAGNTLPAAHTNPVMMAELASDVQRSTGFENLGAPFCLT' A
#
# COMPACT_ATOMS: atom_id res chain seq x y z
N MET A 1 20.45 -10.12 13.08
CA MET A 1 19.00 -10.19 13.40
C MET A 1 18.32 -10.65 12.13
N ASN A 2 17.51 -11.71 12.17
CA ASN A 2 16.75 -12.14 11.00
C ASN A 2 15.54 -11.20 10.88
N ASP A 3 15.61 -10.27 9.92
CA ASP A 3 14.53 -9.33 9.68
C ASP A 3 13.29 -10.09 9.18
N LEU A 4 12.13 -9.84 9.80
CA LEU A 4 10.88 -10.46 9.39
C LEU A 4 10.45 -9.92 8.02
N SER A 5 9.76 -10.73 7.23
CA SER A 5 9.10 -10.21 6.04
C SER A 5 8.00 -9.21 6.44
N PRO A 6 7.67 -8.19 5.62
CA PRO A 6 6.53 -7.28 5.85
C PRO A 6 5.24 -8.00 6.22
N ARG A 7 4.94 -9.09 5.48
CA ARG A 7 3.76 -9.93 5.71
C ARG A 7 3.81 -10.61 7.08
N ASP A 8 4.91 -11.25 7.43
CA ASP A 8 5.02 -11.99 8.70
C ASP A 8 5.02 -11.02 9.89
N ARG A 9 5.64 -9.85 9.75
CA ARG A 9 5.61 -8.79 10.76
C ARG A 9 4.17 -8.37 11.07
N LEU A 10 3.38 -8.07 10.04
CA LEU A 10 1.98 -7.69 10.20
C LEU A 10 1.16 -8.80 10.89
N LEU A 11 1.25 -10.04 10.40
CA LEU A 11 0.49 -11.15 10.96
C LEU A 11 0.83 -11.41 12.44
N ARG A 12 2.10 -11.30 12.80
CA ARG A 12 2.55 -11.43 14.20
C ARG A 12 2.07 -10.30 15.09
N VAL A 13 2.11 -9.05 14.62
CA VAL A 13 1.56 -7.91 15.37
C VAL A 13 0.07 -8.10 15.64
N LEU A 14 -0.71 -8.51 14.63
CA LEU A 14 -2.14 -8.80 14.79
C LEU A 14 -2.40 -9.95 15.77
N ALA A 15 -1.51 -10.94 15.79
CA ALA A 15 -1.56 -12.06 16.74
C ALA A 15 -0.95 -11.75 18.12
N ARG A 16 -0.57 -10.49 18.41
CA ARG A 16 0.09 -10.05 19.66
C ARG A 16 1.39 -10.81 19.98
N GLN A 17 2.11 -11.23 18.95
CA GLN A 17 3.41 -11.92 19.06
C GLN A 17 4.56 -10.91 19.01
N ARG A 18 5.74 -11.34 19.47
CA ARG A 18 6.97 -10.53 19.41
C ARG A 18 7.42 -10.34 17.96
N VAL A 19 7.74 -9.11 17.60
CA VAL A 19 8.29 -8.70 16.30
C VAL A 19 9.62 -7.96 16.48
N ASP A 20 10.34 -7.76 15.38
CA ASP A 20 11.58 -7.01 15.29
C ASP A 20 11.35 -5.49 15.45
N ARG A 21 10.29 -4.96 14.81
CA ARG A 21 9.79 -3.59 14.95
C ARG A 21 8.30 -3.50 14.58
N PRO A 22 7.59 -2.41 14.93
CA PRO A 22 6.23 -2.19 14.43
C PRO A 22 6.17 -2.08 12.90
N PRO A 23 5.13 -2.63 12.24
CA PRO A 23 4.91 -2.44 10.81
C PRO A 23 4.37 -1.03 10.52
N VAL A 24 4.71 -0.48 9.36
CA VAL A 24 4.22 0.81 8.86
C VAL A 24 3.39 0.59 7.59
N LEU A 25 2.11 0.92 7.64
CA LEU A 25 1.12 0.55 6.63
C LEU A 25 0.28 1.75 6.18
N CYS A 26 -0.24 1.67 4.96
CA CYS A 26 -1.29 2.55 4.44
C CYS A 26 -2.30 1.68 3.69
N THR A 27 -3.51 1.56 4.22
CA THR A 27 -4.49 0.54 3.79
C THR A 27 -5.31 0.92 2.57
N GLY A 28 -5.11 2.11 2.00
CA GLY A 28 -5.97 2.65 0.94
C GLY A 28 -7.21 3.38 1.50
N GLY A 29 -8.30 3.39 0.73
CA GLY A 29 -9.55 4.07 1.07
C GLY A 29 -9.43 5.60 1.05
N MET A 30 -10.09 6.27 2.02
CA MET A 30 -9.95 7.72 2.21
C MET A 30 -8.54 8.15 2.60
N MET A 31 -7.77 7.28 3.25
CA MET A 31 -6.42 7.57 3.75
C MET A 31 -5.34 6.93 2.87
N ASN A 32 -5.61 6.80 1.57
CA ASN A 32 -4.63 6.25 0.64
C ASN A 32 -3.43 7.19 0.45
N ALA A 33 -2.32 6.62 -0.01
CA ALA A 33 -1.08 7.35 -0.28
C ALA A 33 -0.82 7.57 -1.78
N ALA A 34 -1.86 7.52 -2.63
CA ALA A 34 -1.75 7.83 -4.05
C ALA A 34 -1.71 9.36 -4.26
N ILE A 35 -0.61 9.98 -3.84
CA ILE A 35 -0.38 11.42 -4.04
C ILE A 35 -0.20 11.76 -5.52
N THR A 36 -0.50 13.00 -5.89
CA THR A 36 -0.49 13.47 -7.28
C THR A 36 0.83 13.24 -8.01
N GLU A 37 1.96 13.32 -7.31
CA GLU A 37 3.29 13.04 -7.87
C GLU A 37 3.39 11.58 -8.35
N ILE A 38 3.06 10.61 -7.50
CA ILE A 38 3.12 9.17 -7.83
C ILE A 38 2.16 8.84 -8.98
N VAL A 39 0.92 9.35 -8.92
CA VAL A 39 -0.11 9.17 -9.96
C VAL A 39 0.39 9.69 -11.31
N THR A 40 1.03 10.85 -11.32
CA THR A 40 1.53 11.48 -12.55
C THR A 40 2.73 10.73 -13.12
N THR A 41 3.67 10.29 -12.27
CA THR A 41 4.87 9.55 -12.71
C THR A 41 4.55 8.14 -13.21
N ALA A 42 3.54 7.47 -12.62
CA ALA A 42 3.11 6.14 -13.01
C ALA A 42 2.39 6.09 -14.38
N GLY A 43 1.88 7.22 -14.88
CA GLY A 43 1.02 7.26 -16.06
C GLY A 43 -0.40 6.70 -15.83
N ASN A 44 -0.64 6.13 -14.64
CA ASN A 44 -1.94 5.65 -14.18
C ASN A 44 -2.72 6.81 -13.56
N THR A 45 -3.81 7.21 -14.21
CA THR A 45 -4.58 8.39 -13.79
C THR A 45 -5.79 8.02 -12.94
N LEU A 46 -6.04 8.82 -11.91
CA LEU A 46 -7.39 8.94 -11.34
C LEU A 46 -8.22 9.83 -12.28
N PRO A 47 -9.48 9.48 -12.60
CA PRO A 47 -10.31 8.48 -11.93
C PRO A 47 -10.24 7.05 -12.50
N ALA A 48 -9.48 6.79 -13.58
CA ALA A 48 -9.51 5.50 -14.27
C ALA A 48 -9.12 4.31 -13.36
N ALA A 49 -8.13 4.51 -12.48
CA ALA A 49 -7.73 3.48 -11.52
C ALA A 49 -8.75 3.22 -10.39
N HIS A 50 -9.86 3.98 -10.31
CA HIS A 50 -10.96 3.64 -9.40
C HIS A 50 -11.80 2.47 -9.89
N THR A 51 -11.90 2.26 -11.21
CA THR A 51 -12.81 1.27 -11.80
C THR A 51 -12.10 0.19 -12.61
N ASN A 52 -10.89 0.46 -13.11
CA ASN A 52 -10.09 -0.54 -13.79
C ASN A 52 -9.23 -1.32 -12.79
N PRO A 53 -9.44 -2.64 -12.61
CA PRO A 53 -8.71 -3.43 -11.62
C PRO A 53 -7.21 -3.54 -11.91
N VAL A 54 -6.80 -3.54 -13.17
CA VAL A 54 -5.38 -3.61 -13.55
C VAL A 54 -4.68 -2.31 -13.16
N MET A 55 -5.25 -1.17 -13.55
CA MET A 55 -4.72 0.14 -13.18
C MET A 55 -4.71 0.37 -11.66
N MET A 56 -5.72 -0.15 -10.95
CA MET A 56 -5.76 -0.08 -9.49
C MET A 56 -4.60 -0.85 -8.86
N ALA A 57 -4.36 -2.08 -9.32
CA ALA A 57 -3.28 -2.92 -8.82
C ALA A 57 -1.89 -2.33 -9.13
N GLU A 58 -1.71 -1.80 -10.34
CA GLU A 58 -0.47 -1.12 -10.74
C GLU A 58 -0.21 0.12 -9.89
N LEU A 59 -1.20 1.02 -9.73
CA LEU A 59 -1.06 2.21 -8.90
C LEU A 59 -0.77 1.85 -7.43
N ALA A 60 -1.36 0.78 -6.89
CA ALA A 60 -1.08 0.34 -5.52
C ALA A 60 0.37 -0.15 -5.37
N SER A 61 0.89 -0.82 -6.41
CA SER A 61 2.29 -1.24 -6.48
C SER A 61 3.24 -0.04 -6.57
N ASP A 62 2.92 0.97 -7.38
CA ASP A 62 3.72 2.19 -7.53
C ASP A 62 3.79 3.00 -6.22
N VAL A 63 2.66 3.11 -5.52
CA VAL A 63 2.59 3.73 -4.19
C VAL A 63 3.50 2.98 -3.21
N GLN A 64 3.40 1.65 -3.14
CA GLN A 64 4.21 0.84 -2.24
C GLN A 64 5.71 0.98 -2.53
N ARG A 65 6.09 0.92 -3.82
CA ARG A 65 7.49 1.07 -4.25
C ARG A 65 8.05 2.45 -3.93
N SER A 66 7.24 3.50 -4.06
CA SER A 66 7.69 4.89 -3.87
C SER A 66 7.75 5.30 -2.39
N THR A 67 6.86 4.75 -1.56
CA THR A 67 6.71 5.14 -0.14
C THR A 67 7.42 4.18 0.82
N GLY A 68 7.64 2.93 0.41
CA GLY A 68 8.20 1.89 1.28
C GLY A 68 7.20 1.33 2.29
N PHE A 69 5.89 1.60 2.16
CA PHE A 69 4.88 0.96 3.01
C PHE A 69 4.97 -0.56 2.91
N GLU A 70 4.64 -1.22 4.01
CA GLU A 70 4.80 -2.66 4.16
C GLU A 70 3.59 -3.46 3.65
N ASN A 71 2.67 -2.80 2.94
CA ASN A 71 1.53 -3.39 2.24
C ASN A 71 1.23 -2.67 0.93
N LEU A 72 0.43 -3.33 0.09
CA LEU A 72 -0.31 -2.70 -1.00
C LEU A 72 -1.62 -2.15 -0.43
N GLY A 73 -1.89 -0.86 -0.64
CA GLY A 73 -3.11 -0.18 -0.19
C GLY A 73 -4.05 0.08 -1.36
N ALA A 74 -5.27 -0.47 -1.31
CA ALA A 74 -6.33 -0.28 -2.30
C ALA A 74 -7.70 -0.44 -1.62
N PRO A 75 -8.79 0.20 -2.09
CA PRO A 75 -8.88 1.12 -3.25
C PRO A 75 -8.34 2.53 -2.93
N PHE A 76 -8.54 3.50 -3.83
CA PHE A 76 -8.11 4.91 -3.65
C PHE A 76 -9.25 5.88 -3.30
N CYS A 77 -10.38 5.34 -2.84
CA CYS A 77 -11.61 6.06 -2.49
C CYS A 77 -12.53 5.13 -1.67
N LEU A 78 -13.77 5.53 -1.40
CA LEU A 78 -14.79 4.70 -0.72
C LEU A 78 -15.87 4.13 -1.66
N THR A 79 -15.69 4.30 -2.97
CA THR A 79 -16.66 3.82 -3.96
C THR A 79 -16.60 2.32 -4.13
#